data_AF-A0A1C5VJN4-F1
#
_entry.id   AF-A0A1C5VJN4-F1
#
_cell.length_a   1.000
_cell.length_b   1.000
_cell.length_c   1.000
_cell.angle_alpha   90.00
_cell.angle_beta   90.00
_cell.angle_gamma   90.00
#
_symmetry.space_group_name_H-M   'P 1'
#
loop_
_entity.id
_entity.type
_entity.pdbx_description
1 polymer ?
#
loop_
_entity_poly.entity_id
_entity_poly.type
_entity_poly.pdbx_seq_one_letter_code
_entity_poly.pdbx_strand_id
1 'polypeptide(L)'
;MERSAGILLPVFSLPGPYGIGSLGREARAFAEFLHNAGQRWWQVLPVGPTGAGNSPYTSESTFAGNPLLIDLEDLRDRGLLTEAELSAARVPEGAPIDYAALYESREPLLRRAFSRLDGAEAQSVRDFAAANPWLGEYALYRALKARFGQTAWFDWPDKDLLNHDPAALAAARQELAEDIAFHQAVQFWFFSQWKALKDHVNGLGVRIIGDLPIYVSLDSADVWSERREFLLDKAGRPSRVAGVPPDYFSEEGQLWGNPLYDWAAQKRDGFGWWIRRVEGASRLFDAIRIDHFRAFERYWSIPAGAETAKEGQWEPGPGMDLLRVLTGWFPHITYIAEDLGLLTPEVHQLREAAGLPGMKVLEFAFSGPGNEYLPHNYGSRRCVCYTGTHDNDTALGWYDHAGEAERAFAERYLGASGRENVRQALLRCGMGSTAELFVAQMQDYLALGSEGRINVPGVAAGNWRWRMAPGAAAAGLAAEIRALVEVYGRC
;
A
#
# COMPACT_ATOMS: atom_id res chain seq x y z
N MET A 1 11.47 3.80 17.17
CA MET A 1 10.14 3.38 17.68
C MET A 1 10.31 2.73 19.05
N GLU A 2 9.27 2.72 19.89
CA GLU A 2 9.31 1.90 21.12
C GLU A 2 9.16 0.42 20.78
N ARG A 3 9.71 -0.44 21.65
CA ARG A 3 9.60 -1.90 21.48
C ARG A 3 8.14 -2.32 21.50
N SER A 4 7.62 -2.77 20.37
CA SER A 4 6.18 -3.03 20.19
C SER A 4 5.89 -4.15 19.20
N ALA A 5 4.61 -4.48 19.03
CA ALA A 5 4.10 -5.42 18.03
C ALA A 5 3.00 -4.79 17.16
N GLY A 6 2.81 -5.33 15.97
CA GLY A 6 1.72 -4.99 15.06
C GLY A 6 1.24 -6.15 14.20
N ILE A 7 0.14 -5.90 13.48
CA ILE A 7 -0.43 -6.83 12.50
C ILE A 7 -0.52 -6.17 11.14
N LEU A 8 -0.06 -6.88 10.11
CA LEU A 8 -0.28 -6.54 8.71
C LEU A 8 -1.62 -7.12 8.26
N LEU A 9 -2.57 -6.24 7.95
CA LEU A 9 -3.85 -6.60 7.32
C LEU A 9 -4.28 -5.46 6.37
N PRO A 10 -4.33 -5.68 5.05
CA PRO A 10 -4.84 -4.67 4.12
C PRO A 10 -6.32 -4.37 4.42
N VAL A 11 -6.75 -3.10 4.25
CA VAL A 11 -8.15 -2.72 4.48
C VAL A 11 -9.12 -3.53 3.61
N PHE A 12 -8.75 -3.79 2.35
CA PHE A 12 -9.58 -4.59 1.44
C PHE A 12 -9.80 -6.03 1.94
N SER A 13 -8.90 -6.55 2.78
CA SER A 13 -8.97 -7.90 3.34
C SER A 13 -9.86 -7.98 4.57
N LEU A 14 -10.39 -6.87 5.09
CA LEU A 14 -11.39 -6.94 6.16
C LEU A 14 -12.65 -7.69 5.70
N PRO A 15 -13.34 -8.38 6.63
CA PRO A 15 -14.66 -8.93 6.34
C PRO A 15 -15.66 -7.81 6.06
N GLY A 16 -16.86 -8.18 5.61
CA GLY A 16 -17.91 -7.22 5.32
C GLY A 16 -18.83 -7.68 4.18
N PRO A 17 -20.06 -7.16 4.13
CA PRO A 17 -21.11 -7.69 3.26
C PRO A 17 -21.07 -7.16 1.83
N TYR A 18 -20.17 -6.23 1.50
CA TYR A 18 -20.17 -5.51 0.20
C TYR A 18 -18.99 -5.88 -0.70
N GLY A 19 -18.50 -7.11 -0.58
CA GLY A 19 -17.53 -7.73 -1.51
C GLY A 19 -16.06 -7.37 -1.30
N ILE A 20 -15.80 -6.36 -0.48
CA ILE A 20 -14.47 -5.89 -0.10
C ILE A 20 -14.55 -5.26 1.29
N GLY A 21 -13.44 -5.29 2.03
CA GLY A 21 -13.34 -4.54 3.30
C GLY A 21 -13.45 -3.03 3.08
N SER A 22 -14.11 -2.33 4.01
CA SER A 22 -14.35 -0.89 3.96
C SER A 22 -13.82 -0.18 5.21
N LEU A 23 -13.90 1.16 5.22
CA LEU A 23 -13.53 2.03 6.34
C LEU A 23 -14.61 2.11 7.44
N GLY A 24 -15.57 1.16 7.43
CA GLY A 24 -16.75 1.15 8.28
C GLY A 24 -16.57 0.41 9.60
N ARG A 25 -17.66 -0.21 10.06
CA ARG A 25 -17.74 -0.93 11.34
C ARG A 25 -16.71 -2.05 11.48
N GLU A 26 -16.40 -2.80 10.42
CA GLU A 26 -15.43 -3.91 10.48
C GLU A 26 -14.01 -3.42 10.70
N ALA A 27 -13.64 -2.25 10.14
CA ALA A 27 -12.34 -1.64 10.40
C ALA A 27 -12.21 -1.17 11.86
N ARG A 28 -13.28 -0.62 12.44
CA ARG A 28 -13.32 -0.22 13.86
C ARG A 28 -13.23 -1.45 14.79
N ALA A 29 -14.00 -2.49 14.50
CA ALA A 29 -13.94 -3.74 15.24
C ALA A 29 -12.54 -4.39 15.16
N PHE A 30 -11.88 -4.30 14.01
CA PHE A 30 -10.49 -4.76 13.88
C PHE A 30 -9.52 -3.92 14.72
N ALA A 31 -9.69 -2.59 14.77
CA ALA A 31 -8.88 -1.73 15.65
C ALA A 31 -9.07 -2.08 17.13
N GLU A 32 -10.29 -2.38 17.57
CA GLU A 32 -10.58 -2.88 18.91
C GLU A 32 -9.94 -4.24 19.17
N PHE A 33 -9.97 -5.15 18.18
CA PHE A 33 -9.25 -6.42 18.25
C PHE A 33 -7.74 -6.21 18.43
N LEU A 34 -7.12 -5.31 17.67
CA LEU A 34 -5.70 -4.97 17.79
C LEU A 34 -5.35 -4.46 19.19
N HIS A 35 -6.15 -3.52 19.71
CA HIS A 35 -6.00 -3.01 21.08
C HIS A 35 -6.08 -4.14 22.10
N ASN A 36 -7.11 -4.99 22.01
CA ASN A 36 -7.31 -6.11 22.92
C ASN A 36 -6.20 -7.16 22.82
N ALA A 37 -5.59 -7.32 21.63
CA ALA A 37 -4.44 -8.19 21.36
C ALA A 37 -3.09 -7.58 21.78
N GLY A 38 -3.07 -6.39 22.41
CA GLY A 38 -1.86 -5.71 22.84
C GLY A 38 -1.02 -5.12 21.69
N GLN A 39 -1.58 -5.03 20.49
CA GLN A 39 -0.88 -4.48 19.33
C GLN A 39 -0.84 -2.95 19.42
N ARG A 40 0.26 -2.36 18.95
CA ARG A 40 0.43 -0.90 18.85
C ARG A 40 0.37 -0.41 17.41
N TRP A 41 0.49 -1.30 16.43
CA TRP A 41 0.53 -0.95 15.02
C TRP A 41 -0.42 -1.80 14.18
N TRP A 42 -1.20 -1.12 13.35
CA TRP A 42 -1.88 -1.70 12.20
C TRP A 42 -1.11 -1.31 10.95
N GLN A 43 -0.52 -2.28 10.26
CA GLN A 43 0.07 -2.03 8.96
C GLN A 43 -0.94 -2.34 7.84
N VAL A 44 -1.11 -1.37 6.95
CA VAL A 44 -1.94 -1.49 5.74
C VAL A 44 -1.05 -1.44 4.49
N LEU A 45 -1.62 -1.83 3.36
CA LEU A 45 -1.03 -1.60 2.04
C LEU A 45 -1.46 -0.22 1.51
N PRO A 46 -0.95 0.23 0.33
CA PRO A 46 -1.41 1.47 -0.26
C PRO A 46 -2.95 1.49 -0.41
N VAL A 47 -3.56 2.63 -0.13
CA VAL A 47 -5.03 2.79 -0.07
C VAL A 47 -5.57 3.58 -1.25
N GLY A 48 -4.75 3.79 -2.27
CA GLY A 48 -5.11 4.51 -3.49
C GLY A 48 -5.96 3.69 -4.45
N PRO A 49 -6.62 4.35 -5.42
CA PRO A 49 -7.40 3.66 -6.45
C PRO A 49 -6.49 2.72 -7.24
N THR A 50 -6.84 1.45 -7.26
CA THR A 50 -6.05 0.37 -7.88
C THR A 50 -6.11 0.45 -9.41
N GLY A 51 -4.97 0.24 -10.07
CA GLY A 51 -4.88 0.18 -11.53
C GLY A 51 -4.76 -1.27 -12.03
N ALA A 52 -3.82 -1.48 -12.96
CA ALA A 52 -3.60 -2.78 -13.59
C ALA A 52 -3.39 -3.91 -12.57
N GLY A 53 -4.06 -5.04 -12.78
CA GLY A 53 -3.98 -6.22 -11.91
C GLY A 53 -4.63 -6.04 -10.53
N ASN A 54 -5.36 -4.94 -10.30
CA ASN A 54 -5.90 -4.54 -8.99
C ASN A 54 -4.83 -4.33 -7.91
N SER A 55 -3.58 -4.08 -8.33
CA SER A 55 -2.48 -3.89 -7.38
C SER A 55 -2.59 -2.52 -6.69
N PRO A 56 -2.49 -2.47 -5.36
CA PRO A 56 -2.32 -1.22 -4.62
C PRO A 56 -1.09 -0.41 -5.06
N TYR A 57 -0.07 -1.08 -5.62
CA TYR A 57 1.19 -0.47 -6.07
C TYR A 57 1.14 0.08 -7.49
N THR A 58 0.05 -0.17 -8.23
CA THR A 58 -0.18 0.38 -9.57
C THR A 58 -1.29 1.44 -9.57
N SER A 59 -1.32 2.28 -8.53
CA SER A 59 -2.40 3.24 -8.33
C SER A 59 -2.50 4.32 -9.43
N GLU A 60 -3.73 4.71 -9.76
CA GLU A 60 -4.02 5.82 -10.68
C GLU A 60 -3.75 7.21 -10.08
N SER A 61 -3.51 7.29 -8.77
CA SER A 61 -2.94 8.48 -8.13
C SER A 61 -2.34 8.13 -6.78
N THR A 62 -1.14 8.63 -6.51
CA THR A 62 -0.49 8.50 -5.20
C THR A 62 -1.16 9.31 -4.09
N PHE A 63 -2.07 10.23 -4.43
CA PHE A 63 -2.76 11.10 -3.48
C PHE A 63 -4.19 10.66 -3.16
N ALA A 64 -4.88 10.09 -4.15
CA ALA A 64 -6.29 9.73 -4.02
C ALA A 64 -6.50 8.51 -3.11
N GLY A 65 -7.71 8.38 -2.55
CA GLY A 65 -8.19 7.19 -1.87
C GLY A 65 -9.01 6.29 -2.79
N ASN A 66 -9.01 4.99 -2.52
CA ASN A 66 -9.74 4.00 -3.30
C ASN A 66 -11.26 4.07 -3.03
N PRO A 67 -12.09 4.37 -4.05
CA PRO A 67 -13.54 4.43 -3.90
C PRO A 67 -14.19 3.12 -3.43
N LEU A 68 -13.54 1.98 -3.66
CA LEU A 68 -14.05 0.67 -3.22
C LEU A 68 -14.01 0.50 -1.69
N LEU A 69 -13.15 1.26 -0.99
CA LEU A 69 -13.01 1.19 0.46
C LEU A 69 -14.03 2.05 1.21
N ILE A 70 -14.82 2.87 0.49
CA ILE A 70 -15.87 3.70 1.09
C ILE A 70 -16.93 2.79 1.71
N ASP A 71 -17.24 3.06 2.97
CA ASP A 71 -18.31 2.41 3.69
C ASP A 71 -19.67 2.89 3.19
N LEU A 72 -20.49 1.96 2.72
CA LEU A 72 -21.82 2.24 2.18
C LEU A 72 -22.86 2.46 3.28
N GLU A 73 -22.65 1.87 4.47
CA GLU A 73 -23.54 2.06 5.62
C GLU A 73 -23.45 3.52 6.12
N ASP A 74 -22.25 4.10 6.20
CA ASP A 74 -22.07 5.55 6.45
C ASP A 74 -22.82 6.43 5.43
N LEU A 75 -22.75 6.11 4.13
CA LEU A 75 -23.49 6.87 3.11
C LEU A 75 -25.02 6.75 3.27
N ARG A 76 -25.52 5.58 3.69
CA ARG A 76 -26.94 5.41 4.04
C ARG A 76 -27.31 6.24 5.27
N ASP A 77 -26.49 6.21 6.30
CA ASP A 77 -26.76 6.92 7.56
C ASP A 77 -26.79 8.45 7.37
N ARG A 78 -26.10 8.95 6.32
CA ARG A 78 -26.16 10.33 5.83
C ARG A 78 -27.33 10.63 4.89
N GLY A 79 -28.18 9.65 4.60
CA GLY A 79 -29.34 9.79 3.70
C GLY A 79 -29.00 9.79 2.20
N LEU A 80 -27.75 9.48 1.83
CA LEU A 80 -27.30 9.47 0.43
C LEU A 80 -27.62 8.15 -0.27
N LEU A 81 -27.68 7.06 0.48
CA LEU A 81 -28.12 5.74 0.00
C LEU A 81 -29.33 5.24 0.78
N THR A 82 -30.10 4.36 0.15
CA THR A 82 -31.26 3.72 0.77
C THR A 82 -30.95 2.28 1.21
N GLU A 83 -31.71 1.76 2.17
CA GLU A 83 -31.55 0.37 2.64
C GLU A 83 -31.78 -0.67 1.53
N ALA A 84 -32.68 -0.38 0.58
CA ALA A 84 -32.92 -1.25 -0.58
C ALA A 84 -31.69 -1.33 -1.48
N GLU A 85 -30.97 -0.22 -1.66
CA GLU A 85 -29.75 -0.18 -2.48
C GLU A 85 -28.59 -0.91 -1.82
N LEU A 86 -28.44 -0.78 -0.50
CA LEU A 86 -27.47 -1.55 0.28
C LEU A 86 -27.80 -3.04 0.22
N SER A 87 -29.07 -3.40 0.43
CA SER A 87 -29.51 -4.80 0.36
C SER A 87 -29.21 -5.43 -1.00
N ALA A 88 -29.42 -4.69 -2.10
CA ALA A 88 -29.09 -5.15 -3.45
C ALA A 88 -27.58 -5.26 -3.72
N ALA A 89 -26.75 -4.49 -3.00
CA ALA A 89 -25.30 -4.51 -3.12
C ALA A 89 -24.62 -5.58 -2.23
N ARG A 90 -25.37 -6.28 -1.37
CA ARG A 90 -24.82 -7.33 -0.51
C ARG A 90 -24.36 -8.52 -1.35
N VAL A 91 -23.22 -9.08 -0.98
CA VAL A 91 -22.67 -10.32 -1.52
C VAL A 91 -22.37 -11.29 -0.36
N PRO A 92 -22.22 -12.60 -0.63
CA PRO A 92 -21.84 -13.56 0.40
C PRO A 92 -20.55 -13.16 1.12
N GLU A 93 -20.58 -13.17 2.45
CA GLU A 93 -19.41 -12.87 3.27
C GLU A 93 -18.34 -13.97 3.15
N GLY A 94 -17.06 -13.59 3.30
CA GLY A 94 -15.93 -14.52 3.24
C GLY A 94 -15.51 -14.95 1.82
N ALA A 95 -16.25 -14.57 0.78
CA ALA A 95 -15.82 -14.79 -0.59
C ALA A 95 -14.58 -13.93 -0.94
N PRO A 96 -13.62 -14.44 -1.75
CA PRO A 96 -12.54 -13.63 -2.30
C PRO A 96 -13.09 -12.42 -3.08
N ILE A 97 -12.31 -11.34 -3.12
CA ILE A 97 -12.72 -10.12 -3.82
C ILE A 97 -12.95 -10.41 -5.32
N ASP A 98 -14.10 -10.00 -5.83
CA ASP A 98 -14.39 -9.92 -7.26
C ASP A 98 -14.31 -8.45 -7.70
N TYR A 99 -13.12 -8.02 -8.11
CA TYR A 99 -12.87 -6.64 -8.51
C TYR A 99 -13.70 -6.24 -9.75
N ALA A 100 -13.92 -7.15 -10.70
CA ALA A 100 -14.68 -6.84 -11.90
C ALA A 100 -16.14 -6.48 -11.52
N ALA A 101 -16.79 -7.33 -10.72
CA ALA A 101 -18.13 -7.07 -10.23
C ALA A 101 -18.21 -5.80 -9.36
N LEU A 102 -17.16 -5.50 -8.58
CA LEU A 102 -17.10 -4.29 -7.77
C LEU A 102 -16.98 -3.02 -8.61
N TYR A 103 -16.13 -2.99 -9.63
CA TYR A 103 -16.02 -1.80 -10.49
C TYR A 103 -17.31 -1.54 -11.26
N GLU A 104 -17.98 -2.58 -11.74
CA GLU A 104 -19.27 -2.46 -12.44
C GLU A 104 -20.39 -1.94 -11.51
N SER A 105 -20.43 -2.38 -10.26
CA SER A 105 -21.52 -2.08 -9.34
C SER A 105 -21.30 -0.83 -8.47
N ARG A 106 -20.05 -0.49 -8.12
CA ARG A 106 -19.76 0.57 -7.15
C ARG A 106 -20.01 1.96 -7.69
N GLU A 107 -19.56 2.25 -8.91
CA GLU A 107 -19.71 3.59 -9.49
C GLU A 107 -21.19 4.01 -9.62
N PRO A 108 -22.11 3.18 -10.17
CA PRO A 108 -23.53 3.51 -10.20
C PRO A 108 -24.14 3.76 -8.82
N LEU A 109 -23.64 3.09 -7.78
CA LEU A 109 -24.11 3.31 -6.40
C LEU A 109 -23.60 4.65 -5.86
N LEU A 110 -22.32 4.97 -6.03
CA LEU A 110 -21.76 6.25 -5.60
C LEU A 110 -22.35 7.44 -6.38
N ARG A 111 -22.69 7.27 -7.67
CA ARG A 111 -23.39 8.31 -8.44
C ARG A 111 -24.79 8.59 -7.90
N ARG A 112 -25.51 7.56 -7.42
CA ARG A 112 -26.80 7.75 -6.72
C ARG A 112 -26.65 8.47 -5.39
N ALA A 113 -25.59 8.18 -4.64
CA ALA A 113 -25.24 8.95 -3.45
C ALA A 113 -24.98 10.42 -3.80
N PHE A 114 -24.22 10.66 -4.87
CA PHE A 114 -23.90 12.01 -5.34
C PHE A 114 -25.14 12.80 -5.76
N SER A 115 -26.08 12.18 -6.48
CA SER A 115 -27.33 12.84 -6.88
C SER A 115 -28.25 13.26 -5.72
N ARG A 116 -27.97 12.76 -4.50
CA ARG A 116 -28.74 13.05 -3.28
C ARG A 116 -27.96 13.97 -2.31
N LEU A 117 -26.83 14.52 -2.74
CA LEU A 117 -26.09 15.51 -1.95
C LEU A 117 -26.98 16.70 -1.61
N ASP A 118 -27.08 17.00 -0.32
CA ASP A 118 -27.70 18.23 0.14
C ASP A 118 -26.74 19.44 -0.01
N GLY A 119 -27.26 20.64 0.21
CA GLY A 119 -26.48 21.87 0.04
C GLY A 119 -25.32 22.02 1.03
N ALA A 120 -25.44 21.46 2.24
CA ALA A 120 -24.41 21.57 3.28
C ALA A 120 -23.23 20.63 3.00
N GLU A 121 -23.53 19.40 2.59
CA GLU A 121 -22.51 18.44 2.20
C GLU A 121 -21.84 18.84 0.88
N ALA A 122 -22.59 19.35 -0.09
CA ALA A 122 -22.02 19.89 -1.31
C ALA A 122 -21.05 21.06 -1.03
N GLN A 123 -21.31 21.88 -0.01
CA GLN A 123 -20.36 22.92 0.43
C GLN A 123 -19.11 22.31 1.06
N SER A 124 -19.25 21.28 1.90
CA SER A 124 -18.11 20.57 2.51
C SER A 124 -17.21 19.92 1.45
N VAL A 125 -17.79 19.36 0.38
CA VAL A 125 -17.07 18.84 -0.78
C VAL A 125 -16.27 19.95 -1.47
N ARG A 126 -16.87 21.13 -1.68
CA ARG A 126 -16.17 22.28 -2.29
C ARG A 126 -15.01 22.78 -1.43
N ASP A 127 -15.21 22.86 -0.11
CA ASP A 127 -14.18 23.29 0.83
C ASP A 127 -13.02 22.30 0.87
N PHE A 128 -13.33 21.00 0.88
CA PHE A 128 -12.33 19.94 0.78
C PHE A 128 -11.54 20.01 -0.53
N ALA A 129 -12.21 20.23 -1.66
CA ALA A 129 -11.55 20.37 -2.96
C ALA A 129 -10.64 21.60 -3.02
N ALA A 130 -11.08 22.74 -2.46
CA ALA A 130 -10.26 23.95 -2.39
C ALA A 130 -9.00 23.77 -1.52
N ALA A 131 -9.08 22.96 -0.45
CA ALA A 131 -7.95 22.66 0.42
C ALA A 131 -6.96 21.62 -0.14
N ASN A 132 -7.30 20.93 -1.25
CA ASN A 132 -6.51 19.84 -1.81
C ASN A 132 -6.31 20.04 -3.33
N PRO A 133 -5.31 20.83 -3.75
CA PRO A 133 -5.11 21.18 -5.17
C PRO A 133 -4.95 19.97 -6.11
N TRP A 134 -4.33 18.89 -5.65
CA TRP A 134 -4.17 17.64 -6.42
C TRP A 134 -5.52 17.04 -6.86
N LEU A 135 -6.60 17.30 -6.10
CA LEU A 135 -7.92 16.73 -6.37
C LEU A 135 -8.52 17.26 -7.67
N GLY A 136 -8.23 18.52 -8.03
CA GLY A 136 -8.71 19.12 -9.28
C GLY A 136 -8.13 18.44 -10.52
N GLU A 137 -6.86 18.03 -10.47
CA GLU A 137 -6.20 17.26 -11.54
C GLU A 137 -6.70 15.82 -11.55
N TYR A 138 -6.76 15.16 -10.39
CA TYR A 138 -7.25 13.78 -10.29
C TYR A 138 -8.69 13.63 -10.79
N ALA A 139 -9.61 14.52 -10.37
CA ALA A 139 -11.01 14.46 -10.78
C ALA A 139 -11.18 14.70 -12.29
N LEU A 140 -10.41 15.63 -12.87
CA LEU A 140 -10.42 15.86 -14.32
C LEU A 140 -9.83 14.67 -15.08
N TYR A 141 -8.71 14.11 -14.61
CA TYR A 141 -8.11 12.90 -15.18
C TYR A 141 -9.13 11.75 -15.22
N ARG A 142 -9.85 11.50 -14.12
CA ARG A 142 -10.85 10.44 -14.04
C ARG A 142 -12.03 10.68 -14.99
N ALA A 143 -12.54 11.91 -15.06
CA ALA A 143 -13.62 12.27 -15.97
C ALA A 143 -13.20 12.11 -17.45
N LEU A 144 -11.99 12.55 -17.81
CA LEU A 144 -11.43 12.37 -19.14
C LEU A 144 -11.18 10.89 -19.49
N LYS A 145 -10.62 10.13 -18.53
CA LYS A 145 -10.42 8.69 -18.69
C LYS A 145 -11.75 7.98 -18.97
N ALA A 146 -12.82 8.32 -18.26
CA ALA A 146 -14.16 7.81 -18.52
C ALA A 146 -14.69 8.21 -19.91
N ARG A 147 -14.55 9.49 -20.29
CA ARG A 147 -14.91 10.00 -21.64
C ARG A 147 -14.24 9.22 -22.76
N PHE A 148 -12.99 8.79 -22.55
CA PHE A 148 -12.22 8.01 -23.51
C PHE A 148 -12.28 6.49 -23.27
N GLY A 149 -13.33 5.99 -22.61
CA GLY A 149 -13.56 4.55 -22.45
C GLY A 149 -12.50 3.83 -21.63
N GLN A 150 -12.03 4.45 -20.55
CA GLN A 150 -10.96 3.97 -19.67
C GLN A 150 -9.55 3.92 -20.30
N THR A 151 -9.38 4.46 -21.50
CA THR A 151 -8.10 4.49 -22.22
C THR A 151 -7.04 5.25 -21.41
N ALA A 152 -5.81 4.74 -21.41
CA ALA A 152 -4.68 5.39 -20.74
C ALA A 152 -4.40 6.77 -21.34
N TRP A 153 -3.97 7.74 -20.51
CA TRP A 153 -3.88 9.14 -20.96
C TRP A 153 -2.92 9.36 -22.13
N PHE A 154 -1.85 8.57 -22.21
CA PHE A 154 -0.86 8.64 -23.29
C PHE A 154 -1.36 8.09 -24.64
N ASP A 155 -2.56 7.49 -24.65
CA ASP A 155 -3.24 7.02 -25.85
C ASP A 155 -4.57 7.77 -26.11
N TRP A 156 -4.84 8.87 -25.40
CA TRP A 156 -6.02 9.69 -25.67
C TRP A 156 -6.01 10.24 -27.12
N PRO A 157 -7.18 10.24 -27.78
CA PRO A 157 -7.29 10.69 -29.16
C PRO A 157 -7.15 12.22 -29.28
N ASP A 158 -7.60 12.95 -28.26
CA ASP A 158 -7.45 14.40 -28.18
C ASP A 158 -6.02 14.75 -27.72
N LYS A 159 -5.24 15.34 -28.62
CA LYS A 159 -3.83 15.66 -28.37
C LYS A 159 -3.63 16.88 -27.47
N ASP A 160 -4.59 17.78 -27.40
CA ASP A 160 -4.50 18.96 -26.55
C ASP A 160 -4.77 18.57 -25.09
N LEU A 161 -5.77 17.73 -24.85
CA LEU A 161 -6.04 17.15 -23.53
C LEU A 161 -4.95 16.18 -23.09
N LEU A 162 -4.44 15.35 -24.01
CA LEU A 162 -3.27 14.52 -23.74
C LEU A 162 -2.13 15.40 -23.25
N ASN A 163 -1.73 16.42 -24.03
CA ASN A 163 -0.59 17.29 -23.76
C ASN A 163 -0.79 18.32 -22.64
N HIS A 164 -1.90 18.24 -21.90
CA HIS A 164 -2.20 19.13 -20.79
C HIS A 164 -2.27 20.61 -21.23
N ASP A 165 -2.86 20.87 -22.42
CA ASP A 165 -3.04 22.24 -22.92
C ASP A 165 -4.02 23.05 -22.06
N PRO A 166 -3.63 24.25 -21.55
CA PRO A 166 -4.47 25.01 -20.64
C PRO A 166 -5.87 25.38 -21.18
N ALA A 167 -5.99 25.68 -22.48
CA ALA A 167 -7.27 26.08 -23.06
C ALA A 167 -8.20 24.87 -23.24
N ALA A 168 -7.66 23.74 -23.72
CA ALA A 168 -8.41 22.49 -23.81
C ALA A 168 -8.87 22.00 -22.43
N LEU A 169 -8.00 22.07 -21.41
CA LEU A 169 -8.38 21.70 -20.05
C LEU A 169 -9.45 22.62 -19.47
N ALA A 170 -9.38 23.93 -19.72
CA ALA A 170 -10.41 24.87 -19.27
C ALA A 170 -11.78 24.54 -19.89
N ALA A 171 -11.83 24.22 -21.18
CA ALA A 171 -13.05 23.77 -21.86
C ALA A 171 -13.56 22.44 -21.29
N ALA A 172 -12.67 21.45 -21.10
CA ALA A 172 -13.03 20.15 -20.53
C ALA A 172 -13.54 20.26 -19.09
N ARG A 173 -13.01 21.17 -18.27
CA ARG A 173 -13.51 21.41 -16.91
C ARG A 173 -14.93 21.95 -16.90
N GLN A 174 -15.30 22.76 -17.90
CA GLN A 174 -16.67 23.25 -18.03
C GLN A 174 -17.61 22.14 -18.53
N GLU A 175 -17.19 21.39 -19.55
CA GLU A 175 -17.96 20.28 -20.13
C GLU A 175 -18.20 19.15 -19.11
N LEU A 176 -17.19 18.80 -18.33
CA LEU A 176 -17.20 17.66 -17.41
C LEU A 176 -17.40 18.08 -15.95
N ALA A 177 -17.99 19.26 -15.70
CA ALA A 177 -18.10 19.83 -14.36
C ALA A 177 -18.84 18.90 -13.37
N GLU A 178 -19.87 18.19 -13.83
CA GLU A 178 -20.63 17.24 -12.99
C GLU A 178 -19.81 16.00 -12.62
N ASP A 179 -19.10 15.40 -13.58
CA ASP A 179 -18.22 14.25 -13.32
C ASP A 179 -17.03 14.62 -12.43
N ILE A 180 -16.48 15.82 -12.60
CA ILE A 180 -15.43 16.35 -11.73
C ILE A 180 -15.97 16.50 -10.29
N ALA A 181 -17.16 17.10 -10.13
CA ALA A 181 -17.79 17.25 -8.82
C ALA A 181 -18.12 15.89 -8.18
N PHE A 182 -18.52 14.89 -8.97
CA PHE A 182 -18.71 13.52 -8.52
C PHE A 182 -17.41 12.93 -7.95
N HIS A 183 -16.30 13.00 -8.69
CA HIS A 183 -15.02 12.48 -8.21
C HIS A 183 -14.50 13.24 -6.98
N GLN A 184 -14.77 14.55 -6.88
CA GLN A 184 -14.47 15.33 -5.67
C GLN A 184 -15.27 14.84 -4.46
N ALA A 185 -16.57 14.57 -4.63
CA ALA A 185 -17.42 14.04 -3.56
C ALA A 185 -16.95 12.66 -3.09
N VAL A 186 -16.60 11.77 -4.03
CA VAL A 186 -16.05 10.44 -3.72
C VAL A 186 -14.80 10.54 -2.86
N GLN A 187 -13.85 11.41 -3.23
CA GLN A 187 -12.64 11.62 -2.43
C GLN A 187 -12.96 12.25 -1.07
N PHE A 188 -13.86 13.24 -1.02
CA PHE A 188 -14.31 13.81 0.25
C PHE A 188 -14.87 12.73 1.21
N TRP A 189 -15.72 11.83 0.72
CA TRP A 189 -16.26 10.73 1.53
C TRP A 189 -15.16 9.79 2.02
N PHE A 190 -14.26 9.36 1.13
CA PHE A 190 -13.11 8.52 1.52
C PHE A 190 -12.29 9.18 2.63
N PHE A 191 -11.87 10.43 2.44
CA PHE A 191 -10.98 11.11 3.39
C PHE A 191 -11.70 11.42 4.72
N SER A 192 -13.00 11.71 4.69
CA SER A 192 -13.80 11.90 5.90
C SER A 192 -13.90 10.61 6.71
N GLN A 193 -14.19 9.48 6.06
CA GLN A 193 -14.26 8.18 6.70
C GLN A 193 -12.87 7.72 7.19
N TRP A 194 -11.82 7.90 6.39
CA TRP A 194 -10.45 7.56 6.79
C TRP A 194 -10.03 8.35 8.02
N LYS A 195 -10.30 9.66 8.05
CA LYS A 195 -9.99 10.48 9.22
C LYS A 195 -10.72 9.96 10.46
N ALA A 196 -12.01 9.66 10.35
CA ALA A 196 -12.81 9.14 11.47
C ALA A 196 -12.34 7.74 11.92
N LEU A 197 -11.80 6.92 11.02
CA LEU A 197 -11.17 5.64 11.35
C LEU A 197 -9.83 5.87 12.07
N LYS A 198 -8.93 6.69 11.51
CA LYS A 198 -7.63 7.00 12.09
C LYS A 198 -7.76 7.61 13.48
N ASP A 199 -8.68 8.55 13.68
CA ASP A 199 -8.95 9.15 15.00
C ASP A 199 -9.37 8.07 16.02
N HIS A 200 -10.20 7.11 15.61
CA HIS A 200 -10.64 6.00 16.47
C HIS A 200 -9.51 5.02 16.77
N VAL A 201 -8.75 4.59 15.76
CA VAL A 201 -7.56 3.72 15.90
C VAL A 201 -6.56 4.34 16.86
N ASN A 202 -6.25 5.62 16.66
CA ASN A 202 -5.34 6.38 17.52
C ASN A 202 -5.89 6.58 18.94
N GLY A 203 -7.20 6.75 19.09
CA GLY A 203 -7.87 6.81 20.40
C GLY A 203 -7.76 5.52 21.22
N LEU A 204 -7.59 4.38 20.55
CA LEU A 204 -7.32 3.08 21.18
C LEU A 204 -5.83 2.85 21.49
N GLY A 205 -4.96 3.82 21.20
CA GLY A 205 -3.51 3.67 21.36
C GLY A 205 -2.84 2.79 20.29
N VAL A 206 -3.55 2.48 19.20
CA VAL A 206 -3.02 1.82 18.02
C VAL A 206 -2.68 2.89 16.97
N ARG A 207 -1.62 2.69 16.19
CA ARG A 207 -1.16 3.61 15.14
C ARG A 207 -1.19 2.91 13.78
N ILE A 208 -1.30 3.68 12.69
CA ILE A 208 -1.35 3.11 11.33
C ILE A 208 0.00 3.27 10.62
N ILE A 209 0.58 2.15 10.18
CA ILE A 209 1.71 2.14 9.23
C ILE A 209 1.13 2.06 7.83
N GLY A 210 1.31 3.11 7.06
CA GLY A 210 1.02 3.12 5.64
C GLY A 210 2.21 2.72 4.79
N ASP A 211 1.99 2.71 3.50
CA ASP A 211 2.92 2.17 2.52
C ASP A 211 2.94 3.09 1.29
N LEU A 212 4.13 3.53 0.92
CA LEU A 212 4.35 4.46 -0.18
C LEU A 212 5.21 3.76 -1.24
N PRO A 213 4.58 3.27 -2.34
CA PRO A 213 5.31 2.74 -3.50
C PRO A 213 6.35 3.74 -3.96
N ILE A 214 7.60 3.35 -4.25
CA ILE A 214 8.55 4.37 -4.72
C ILE A 214 8.08 4.97 -6.04
N TYR A 215 7.68 4.15 -7.01
CA TYR A 215 7.20 4.59 -8.31
C TYR A 215 5.69 4.78 -8.35
N VAL A 216 5.22 5.56 -9.33
CA VAL A 216 3.79 5.71 -9.64
C VAL A 216 3.47 5.04 -10.98
N SER A 217 2.21 4.73 -11.24
CA SER A 217 1.81 4.16 -12.55
C SER A 217 1.99 5.18 -13.67
N LEU A 218 2.40 4.71 -14.87
CA LEU A 218 2.42 5.57 -16.06
C LEU A 218 1.04 6.14 -16.33
N ASP A 219 0.01 5.28 -16.34
CA ASP A 219 -1.38 5.68 -16.47
C ASP A 219 -1.93 6.16 -15.12
N SER A 220 -1.58 7.38 -14.74
CA SER A 220 -2.02 8.03 -13.51
C SER A 220 -2.25 9.52 -13.71
N ALA A 221 -3.07 10.11 -12.84
CA ALA A 221 -3.21 11.56 -12.77
C ALA A 221 -1.88 12.25 -12.44
N ASP A 222 -1.02 11.59 -11.66
CA ASP A 222 0.26 12.13 -11.23
C ASP A 222 1.19 12.35 -12.44
N VAL A 223 1.36 11.35 -13.29
CA VAL A 223 2.25 11.46 -14.46
C VAL A 223 1.65 12.35 -15.54
N TRP A 224 0.33 12.29 -15.74
CA TRP A 224 -0.36 13.13 -16.72
C TRP A 224 -0.23 14.63 -16.40
N SER A 225 -0.39 15.02 -15.14
CA SER A 225 -0.38 16.43 -14.71
C SER A 225 1.00 16.96 -14.31
N GLU A 226 1.92 16.11 -13.86
CA GLU A 226 3.25 16.50 -13.37
C GLU A 226 4.37 15.91 -14.26
N ARG A 227 4.18 15.90 -15.58
CA ARG A 227 5.10 15.27 -16.56
C ARG A 227 6.58 15.62 -16.37
N ARG A 228 6.87 16.84 -15.92
CA ARG A 228 8.25 17.35 -15.71
C ARG A 228 9.01 16.59 -14.61
N GLU A 229 8.31 15.88 -13.74
CA GLU A 229 8.90 15.11 -12.64
C GLU A 229 9.40 13.73 -13.12
N PHE A 230 9.15 13.37 -14.39
CA PHE A 230 9.39 12.05 -14.96
C PHE A 230 10.20 12.10 -16.26
N LEU A 231 10.94 11.03 -16.54
CA LEU A 231 11.70 10.86 -17.78
C LEU A 231 10.79 10.39 -18.92
N LEU A 232 10.09 11.34 -19.55
CA LEU A 232 9.17 11.10 -20.66
C LEU A 232 9.64 11.80 -21.94
N ASP A 233 9.30 11.23 -23.08
CA ASP A 233 9.43 11.90 -24.38
C ASP A 233 8.29 12.93 -24.59
N LYS A 234 8.34 13.65 -25.72
CA LYS A 234 7.32 14.65 -26.07
C LYS A 234 5.91 14.07 -26.26
N ALA A 235 5.81 12.77 -26.56
CA ALA A 235 4.53 12.07 -26.68
C ALA A 235 4.01 11.56 -25.32
N GLY A 236 4.75 11.79 -24.23
CA GLY A 236 4.40 11.31 -22.90
C GLY A 236 4.77 9.85 -22.65
N ARG A 237 5.65 9.26 -23.47
CA ARG A 237 6.08 7.87 -23.33
C ARG A 237 7.46 7.78 -22.65
N PRO A 238 7.67 6.83 -21.72
CA PRO A 238 8.99 6.61 -21.15
C PRO A 238 9.92 5.98 -22.18
N SER A 239 11.17 6.43 -22.26
CA SER A 239 12.22 5.73 -23.00
C SER A 239 12.85 4.61 -22.17
N ARG A 240 12.71 4.69 -20.85
CA ARG A 240 13.15 3.68 -19.88
C ARG A 240 12.13 3.55 -18.75
N VAL A 241 11.99 2.34 -18.22
CA VAL A 241 11.01 1.98 -17.20
C VAL A 241 11.69 1.33 -15.99
N ALA A 242 10.97 1.32 -14.88
CA ALA A 242 11.39 0.69 -13.64
C ALA A 242 11.27 -0.84 -13.68
N GLY A 243 12.07 -1.47 -12.84
CA GLY A 243 12.04 -2.89 -12.53
C GLY A 243 13.12 -3.24 -11.53
N VAL A 244 13.42 -4.52 -11.42
CA VAL A 244 14.59 -5.04 -10.71
C VAL A 244 15.32 -6.07 -11.56
N PRO A 245 16.65 -6.19 -11.42
CA PRO A 245 17.40 -7.25 -12.08
C PRO A 245 16.97 -8.62 -11.54
N PRO A 246 17.42 -9.73 -12.17
CA PRO A 246 17.27 -11.06 -11.60
C PRO A 246 17.69 -11.15 -10.14
N ASP A 247 16.86 -11.78 -9.32
CA ASP A 247 17.07 -11.99 -7.89
C ASP A 247 16.54 -13.36 -7.44
N TYR A 248 16.50 -13.59 -6.13
CA TYR A 248 16.04 -14.87 -5.56
C TYR A 248 14.53 -15.10 -5.69
N PHE A 249 13.74 -14.08 -6.08
CA PHE A 249 12.33 -14.23 -6.41
C PHE A 249 12.10 -14.51 -7.90
N SER A 250 12.95 -13.98 -8.79
CA SER A 250 12.79 -14.10 -10.24
C SER A 250 14.12 -14.21 -10.99
N GLU A 251 14.32 -15.31 -11.72
CA GLU A 251 15.47 -15.53 -12.60
C GLU A 251 15.52 -14.54 -13.79
N GLU A 252 14.38 -13.96 -14.16
CA GLU A 252 14.27 -12.97 -15.24
C GLU A 252 14.29 -11.52 -14.73
N GLY A 253 14.35 -11.34 -13.42
CA GLY A 253 14.05 -10.08 -12.76
C GLY A 253 12.57 -9.73 -12.89
N GLN A 254 12.23 -8.47 -12.64
CA GLN A 254 10.83 -8.02 -12.72
C GLN A 254 10.76 -6.73 -13.53
N LEU A 255 9.98 -6.76 -14.61
CA LEU A 255 9.70 -5.59 -15.45
C LEU A 255 8.40 -4.96 -14.95
N TRP A 256 8.50 -3.90 -14.15
CA TRP A 256 7.32 -3.26 -13.56
C TRP A 256 6.64 -2.27 -14.51
N GLY A 257 7.42 -1.63 -15.38
CA GLY A 257 6.89 -0.75 -16.43
C GLY A 257 6.56 0.67 -15.96
N ASN A 258 6.78 1.02 -14.69
CA ASN A 258 6.58 2.38 -14.20
C ASN A 258 7.54 3.37 -14.88
N PRO A 259 7.14 4.64 -15.09
CA PRO A 259 8.07 5.68 -15.52
C PRO A 259 9.08 5.97 -14.42
N LEU A 260 10.29 6.33 -14.85
CA LEU A 260 11.38 6.73 -13.96
C LEU A 260 11.32 8.23 -13.68
N TYR A 261 11.81 8.64 -12.52
CA TYR A 261 11.86 10.04 -12.10
C TYR A 261 12.97 10.81 -12.81
N ASP A 262 12.69 12.07 -13.16
CA ASP A 262 13.76 13.04 -13.47
C ASP A 262 14.28 13.62 -12.15
N TRP A 263 15.15 12.86 -11.48
CA TRP A 263 15.74 13.27 -10.20
C TRP A 263 16.50 14.59 -10.28
N ALA A 264 17.05 14.93 -11.45
CA ALA A 264 17.72 16.21 -11.64
C ALA A 264 16.71 17.37 -11.70
N ALA A 265 15.57 17.20 -12.39
CA ALA A 265 14.49 18.17 -12.37
C ALA A 265 13.91 18.37 -10.97
N GLN A 266 13.59 17.27 -10.27
CA GLN A 266 13.10 17.31 -8.90
C GLN A 266 14.11 17.96 -7.96
N LYS A 267 15.40 17.67 -8.08
CA LYS A 267 16.41 18.32 -7.23
C LYS A 267 16.47 19.84 -7.46
N ARG A 268 16.28 20.31 -8.71
CA ARG A 268 16.27 21.75 -9.05
C ARG A 268 15.10 22.50 -8.40
N ASP A 269 13.96 21.86 -8.20
CA ASP A 269 12.79 22.48 -7.58
C ASP A 269 12.71 22.26 -6.05
N GLY A 270 13.72 21.59 -5.48
CA GLY A 270 13.78 21.27 -4.04
C GLY A 270 12.97 20.04 -3.65
N PHE A 271 12.68 19.14 -4.59
CA PHE A 271 11.88 17.93 -4.43
C PHE A 271 10.42 18.23 -4.08
N GLY A 272 9.85 19.28 -4.69
CA GLY A 272 8.53 19.79 -4.35
C GLY A 272 7.42 18.75 -4.49
N TRP A 273 7.50 17.90 -5.53
CA TRP A 273 6.53 16.81 -5.73
C TRP A 273 6.57 15.76 -4.61
N TRP A 274 7.78 15.34 -4.19
CA TRP A 274 7.94 14.39 -3.08
C TRP A 274 7.51 14.96 -1.73
N ILE A 275 7.74 16.26 -1.49
CA ILE A 275 7.23 16.93 -0.27
C ILE A 275 5.70 16.83 -0.23
N ARG A 276 5.00 17.21 -1.32
CA ARG A 276 3.53 17.11 -1.39
C ARG A 276 3.04 15.67 -1.20
N ARG A 277 3.73 14.71 -1.83
CA ARG A 277 3.40 13.28 -1.73
C ARG A 277 3.45 12.76 -0.30
N VAL A 278 4.53 13.08 0.41
CA VAL A 278 4.71 12.68 1.82
C VAL A 278 3.77 13.46 2.74
N GLU A 279 3.48 14.74 2.46
CA GLU A 279 2.48 15.50 3.20
C GLU A 279 1.10 14.82 3.12
N GLY A 280 0.67 14.42 1.92
CA GLY A 280 -0.58 13.68 1.71
C GLY A 280 -0.62 12.37 2.50
N ALA A 281 0.44 11.56 2.40
CA ALA A 281 0.56 10.30 3.15
C ALA A 281 0.57 10.51 4.67
N SER A 282 1.18 11.57 5.18
CA SER A 282 1.23 11.89 6.62
C SER A 282 -0.15 12.20 7.23
N ARG A 283 -1.10 12.67 6.40
CA ARG A 283 -2.49 12.87 6.83
C ARG A 283 -3.18 11.52 7.08
N LEU A 284 -2.85 10.51 6.27
CA LEU A 284 -3.44 9.17 6.34
C LEU A 284 -2.78 8.27 7.40
N PHE A 285 -1.47 8.38 7.59
CA PHE A 285 -0.70 7.39 8.37
C PHE A 285 0.07 8.04 9.52
N ASP A 286 0.48 7.24 10.50
CA ASP A 286 1.36 7.67 11.61
C ASP A 286 2.83 7.30 11.34
N ALA A 287 3.05 6.27 10.53
CA ALA A 287 4.34 5.90 9.97
C ALA A 287 4.19 5.54 8.48
N ILE A 288 5.27 5.71 7.70
CA ILE A 288 5.29 5.45 6.26
C ILE A 288 6.41 4.46 5.95
N ARG A 289 6.05 3.27 5.47
CA ARG A 289 7.01 2.40 4.77
C ARG A 289 7.27 2.99 3.39
N ILE A 290 8.53 3.24 3.06
CA ILE A 290 8.94 3.59 1.70
C ILE A 290 9.34 2.29 1.03
N ASP A 291 8.49 1.86 0.11
CA ASP A 291 8.71 0.70 -0.74
C ASP A 291 9.94 0.89 -1.62
N HIS A 292 10.67 -0.19 -1.89
CA HIS A 292 11.86 -0.22 -2.73
C HIS A 292 12.86 0.90 -2.41
N PHE A 293 13.12 1.14 -1.11
CA PHE A 293 13.95 2.24 -0.61
C PHE A 293 15.32 2.32 -1.30
N ARG A 294 15.87 1.15 -1.67
CA ARG A 294 17.16 1.03 -2.33
C ARG A 294 17.25 1.87 -3.62
N ALA A 295 16.13 2.16 -4.29
CA ALA A 295 16.09 3.02 -5.46
C ALA A 295 16.50 4.48 -5.20
N PHE A 296 16.55 4.91 -3.94
CA PHE A 296 17.16 6.19 -3.59
C PHE A 296 18.69 6.18 -3.67
N GLU A 297 19.36 5.02 -3.52
CA GLU A 297 20.81 4.92 -3.74
C GLU A 297 21.12 4.84 -5.24
N ARG A 298 20.57 3.82 -5.90
CA ARG A 298 20.60 3.61 -7.35
C ARG A 298 19.31 2.97 -7.76
N TYR A 299 18.81 3.07 -8.98
CA TYR A 299 17.64 2.31 -9.42
C TYR A 299 17.93 1.54 -10.70
N TRP A 300 17.19 0.45 -10.92
CA TRP A 300 17.34 -0.35 -12.12
C TRP A 300 16.50 0.24 -13.26
N SER A 301 17.16 0.63 -14.33
CA SER A 301 16.58 1.35 -15.45
C SER A 301 16.59 0.47 -16.69
N ILE A 302 15.41 0.05 -17.15
CA ILE A 302 15.26 -0.89 -18.27
C ILE A 302 14.80 -0.12 -19.52
N PRO A 303 15.37 -0.34 -20.72
CA PRO A 303 14.84 0.25 -21.94
C PRO A 303 13.34 -0.06 -22.12
N ALA A 304 12.54 0.94 -22.49
CA ALA A 304 11.13 0.72 -22.75
C ALA A 304 10.95 -0.22 -23.95
N GLY A 305 10.07 -1.22 -23.82
CA GLY A 305 9.86 -2.26 -24.83
C GLY A 305 10.81 -3.45 -24.74
N ALA A 306 11.73 -3.49 -23.78
CA ALA A 306 12.49 -4.69 -23.46
C ALA A 306 11.57 -5.86 -23.10
N GLU A 307 11.97 -7.08 -23.48
CA GLU A 307 11.19 -8.29 -23.18
C GLU A 307 11.39 -8.73 -21.73
N THR A 308 12.56 -8.45 -21.15
CA THR A 308 12.93 -8.86 -19.79
C THR A 308 13.63 -7.74 -19.03
N ALA A 309 13.69 -7.87 -17.71
CA ALA A 309 14.39 -6.91 -16.87
C ALA A 309 15.92 -7.03 -16.94
N LYS A 310 16.47 -8.09 -17.55
CA LYS A 310 17.92 -8.32 -17.70
C LYS A 310 18.63 -7.24 -18.51
N GLU A 311 17.92 -6.54 -19.38
CA GLU A 311 18.45 -5.51 -20.26
C GLU A 311 18.65 -4.14 -19.57
N GLY A 312 18.33 -4.05 -18.28
CA GLY A 312 18.48 -2.81 -17.52
C GLY A 312 19.93 -2.49 -17.11
N GLN A 313 20.08 -1.32 -16.47
CA GLN A 313 21.32 -0.89 -15.85
C GLN A 313 21.05 -0.10 -14.57
N TRP A 314 22.00 -0.09 -13.65
CA TRP A 314 21.93 0.72 -12.44
C TRP A 314 22.21 2.19 -12.76
N GLU A 315 21.29 3.07 -12.35
CA GLU A 315 21.40 4.53 -12.44
C GLU A 315 21.41 5.13 -11.03
N PRO A 316 22.11 6.25 -10.76
CA PRO A 316 22.15 6.86 -9.43
C PRO A 316 20.79 7.45 -9.02
N GLY A 317 20.36 7.18 -7.79
CA GLY A 317 19.21 7.82 -7.16
C GLY A 317 19.56 9.14 -6.48
N PRO A 318 18.59 9.82 -5.86
CA PRO A 318 18.76 11.12 -5.19
C PRO A 318 19.50 11.05 -3.86
N GLY A 319 19.62 9.85 -3.27
CA GLY A 319 20.33 9.59 -2.01
C GLY A 319 19.88 10.48 -0.87
N MET A 320 20.86 10.95 -0.08
CA MET A 320 20.62 11.79 1.09
C MET A 320 20.03 13.17 0.75
N ASP A 321 20.09 13.63 -0.51
CA ASP A 321 19.53 14.94 -0.86
C ASP A 321 18.02 14.96 -0.67
N LEU A 322 17.33 13.92 -1.16
CA LEU A 322 15.90 13.75 -0.93
C LEU A 322 15.61 13.41 0.54
N LEU A 323 16.35 12.47 1.12
CA LEU A 323 16.07 11.98 2.48
C LEU A 323 16.18 13.08 3.54
N ARG A 324 17.15 13.99 3.42
CA ARG A 324 17.25 15.16 4.31
C ARG A 324 16.07 16.11 4.14
N VAL A 325 15.58 16.30 2.93
CA VAL A 325 14.40 17.13 2.67
C VAL A 325 13.17 16.50 3.32
N LEU A 326 12.90 15.21 3.09
CA LEU A 326 11.74 14.55 3.66
C LEU A 326 11.78 14.51 5.20
N THR A 327 12.90 14.07 5.77
CA THR A 327 13.05 14.01 7.24
C THR A 327 13.10 15.39 7.89
N GLY A 328 13.55 16.43 7.18
CA GLY A 328 13.54 17.81 7.65
C GLY A 328 12.16 18.48 7.63
N TRP A 329 11.36 18.23 6.59
CA TRP A 329 9.99 18.76 6.48
C TRP A 329 9.00 18.03 7.40
N PHE A 330 9.20 16.73 7.61
CA PHE A 330 8.29 15.88 8.37
C PHE A 330 9.00 15.12 9.51
N PRO A 331 9.64 15.84 10.45
CA PRO A 331 10.46 15.20 11.50
C PRO A 331 9.64 14.37 12.51
N HIS A 332 8.31 14.52 12.48
CA HIS A 332 7.37 13.82 13.33
C HIS A 332 6.87 12.49 12.73
N ILE A 333 7.11 12.25 11.44
CA ILE A 333 6.72 11.01 10.78
C ILE A 333 7.84 9.98 10.93
N THR A 334 7.45 8.77 11.31
CA THR A 334 8.39 7.64 11.28
C THR A 334 8.43 7.05 9.88
N TYR A 335 9.60 7.04 9.25
CA TYR A 335 9.82 6.34 7.99
C TYR A 335 10.40 4.96 8.25
N ILE A 336 9.97 3.96 7.48
CA ILE A 336 10.52 2.61 7.46
C ILE A 336 11.06 2.36 6.06
N ALA A 337 12.35 2.01 5.95
CA ALA A 337 12.94 1.65 4.67
C ALA A 337 12.59 0.19 4.35
N GLU A 338 11.87 -0.05 3.26
CA GLU A 338 11.82 -1.38 2.65
C GLU A 338 13.15 -1.60 1.93
N ASP A 339 14.04 -2.30 2.62
CA ASP A 339 15.37 -2.64 2.16
C ASP A 339 15.53 -4.16 2.07
N LEU A 340 14.65 -4.82 1.32
CA LEU A 340 14.80 -6.23 0.96
C LEU A 340 15.44 -6.37 -0.42
N GLY A 341 15.72 -7.62 -0.82
CA GLY A 341 16.31 -7.91 -2.13
C GLY A 341 17.84 -7.94 -2.11
N LEU A 342 18.45 -7.70 -3.27
CA LEU A 342 19.91 -7.60 -3.41
C LEU A 342 20.41 -6.24 -2.87
N LEU A 343 20.83 -6.21 -1.61
CA LEU A 343 21.33 -5.01 -0.96
C LEU A 343 22.85 -4.90 -1.10
N THR A 344 23.31 -3.73 -1.49
CA THR A 344 24.74 -3.40 -1.49
C THR A 344 25.10 -2.68 -0.18
N PRO A 345 26.38 -2.67 0.23
CA PRO A 345 26.84 -1.90 1.39
C PRO A 345 26.42 -0.42 1.35
N GLU A 346 26.33 0.18 0.17
CA GLU A 346 25.92 1.57 -0.04
C GLU A 346 24.45 1.82 0.32
N VAL A 347 23.56 0.85 0.06
CA VAL A 347 22.14 0.95 0.47
C VAL A 347 22.03 0.95 1.99
N HIS A 348 22.78 0.07 2.67
CA HIS A 348 22.83 0.06 4.13
C HIS A 348 23.40 1.36 4.68
N GLN A 349 24.48 1.88 4.10
CA GLN A 349 25.05 3.17 4.50
C GLN A 349 24.06 4.32 4.31
N LEU A 350 23.31 4.34 3.21
CA LEU A 350 22.27 5.35 2.97
C LEU A 350 21.18 5.29 4.04
N ARG A 351 20.68 4.08 4.35
CA ARG A 351 19.66 3.86 5.37
C ARG A 351 20.13 4.31 6.75
N GLU A 352 21.35 3.91 7.16
CA GLU A 352 21.94 4.29 8.44
C GLU A 352 22.19 5.81 8.52
N ALA A 353 22.67 6.43 7.45
CA ALA A 353 22.88 7.88 7.38
C ALA A 353 21.57 8.67 7.46
N ALA A 354 20.47 8.11 6.94
CA ALA A 354 19.13 8.66 7.07
C ALA A 354 18.49 8.34 8.44
N GLY A 355 19.08 7.44 9.22
CA GLY A 355 18.58 7.04 10.53
C GLY A 355 17.27 6.26 10.47
N LEU A 356 16.96 5.59 9.36
CA LEU A 356 15.70 4.90 9.15
C LEU A 356 15.77 3.43 9.59
N PRO A 357 14.75 2.87 10.25
CA PRO A 357 14.65 1.43 10.44
C PRO A 357 14.52 0.71 9.11
N GLY A 358 15.32 -0.34 8.93
CA GLY A 358 15.14 -1.31 7.85
C GLY A 358 14.18 -2.44 8.23
N MET A 359 14.05 -3.42 7.35
CA MET A 359 13.20 -4.59 7.50
C MET A 359 14.00 -5.87 7.69
N LYS A 360 13.43 -6.82 8.42
CA LYS A 360 13.94 -8.17 8.57
C LYS A 360 12.79 -9.15 8.40
N VAL A 361 12.89 -10.11 7.49
CA VAL A 361 11.80 -11.05 7.19
C VAL A 361 12.25 -12.47 7.55
N LEU A 362 11.56 -13.09 8.52
CA LEU A 362 11.96 -14.40 9.04
C LEU A 362 11.87 -15.51 8.00
N GLU A 363 10.92 -15.46 7.07
CA GLU A 363 10.85 -16.42 5.97
C GLU A 363 12.10 -16.43 5.07
N PHE A 364 12.94 -15.39 5.11
CA PHE A 364 14.22 -15.37 4.40
C PHE A 364 15.41 -15.82 5.26
N ALA A 365 15.20 -16.14 6.53
CA ALA A 365 16.28 -16.31 7.51
C ALA A 365 16.96 -17.68 7.49
N PHE A 366 16.34 -18.68 6.88
CA PHE A 366 16.70 -20.08 7.15
C PHE A 366 17.64 -20.72 6.13
N SER A 367 18.35 -19.92 5.33
CA SER A 367 19.37 -20.44 4.40
C SER A 367 20.73 -20.78 5.05
N GLY A 368 20.93 -20.42 6.33
CA GLY A 368 22.13 -20.79 7.09
C GLY A 368 22.43 -19.83 8.26
N PRO A 369 23.39 -20.16 9.14
CA PRO A 369 23.63 -19.43 10.40
C PRO A 369 24.14 -18.00 10.20
N GLY A 370 24.76 -17.69 9.06
CA GLY A 370 25.24 -16.34 8.74
C GLY A 370 24.18 -15.42 8.14
N ASN A 371 22.94 -15.88 7.98
CA ASN A 371 21.89 -15.10 7.34
C ASN A 371 21.47 -13.91 8.22
N GLU A 372 21.46 -12.70 7.64
CA GLU A 372 21.20 -11.45 8.34
C GLU A 372 19.75 -11.26 8.81
N TYR A 373 18.83 -12.11 8.36
CA TYR A 373 17.43 -12.13 8.77
C TYR A 373 17.18 -12.96 10.04
N LEU A 374 18.19 -13.72 10.51
CA LEU A 374 18.12 -14.39 11.81
C LEU A 374 18.23 -13.37 12.96
N PRO A 375 17.36 -13.45 13.99
CA PRO A 375 17.33 -12.46 15.06
C PRO A 375 18.66 -12.19 15.80
N HIS A 376 19.53 -13.19 15.93
CA HIS A 376 20.83 -13.03 16.59
C HIS A 376 21.85 -12.27 15.72
N ASN A 377 21.59 -12.12 14.42
CA ASN A 377 22.44 -11.39 13.47
C ASN A 377 21.96 -9.94 13.24
N TYR A 378 20.93 -9.48 13.94
CA TYR A 378 20.46 -8.09 13.81
C TYR A 378 21.52 -7.13 14.34
N GLY A 379 22.20 -6.42 13.43
CA GLY A 379 23.24 -5.45 13.78
C GLY A 379 22.72 -4.19 14.50
N SER A 380 21.41 -3.96 14.48
CA SER A 380 20.75 -2.85 15.16
C SER A 380 19.35 -3.26 15.60
N ARG A 381 18.86 -2.67 16.71
CA ARG A 381 17.46 -2.81 17.14
C ARG A 381 16.51 -1.98 16.28
N ARG A 382 17.04 -0.97 15.57
CA ARG A 382 16.30 -0.08 14.68
C ARG A 382 15.94 -0.80 13.39
N CYS A 383 15.04 -1.75 13.49
CA CYS A 383 14.48 -2.49 12.37
C CYS A 383 13.07 -2.97 12.72
N VAL A 384 12.33 -3.34 11.69
CA VAL A 384 11.03 -4.00 11.80
C VAL A 384 11.19 -5.45 11.38
N CYS A 385 10.95 -6.38 12.31
CA CYS A 385 10.94 -7.80 12.04
C CYS A 385 9.55 -8.22 11.55
N TYR A 386 9.49 -9.03 10.50
CA TYR A 386 8.29 -9.61 9.94
C TYR A 386 8.39 -11.14 10.00
N THR A 387 7.25 -11.83 10.13
CA THR A 387 7.18 -13.25 9.72
C THR A 387 7.43 -13.33 8.21
N GLY A 388 6.47 -12.80 7.46
CA GLY A 388 6.47 -12.55 6.02
C GLY A 388 5.80 -11.20 5.74
N THR A 389 5.92 -10.72 4.51
CA THR A 389 5.21 -9.53 4.01
C THR A 389 4.00 -9.95 3.16
N HIS A 390 3.32 -9.02 2.51
CA HIS A 390 2.22 -9.33 1.59
C HIS A 390 2.67 -10.02 0.28
N ASP A 391 3.96 -9.97 -0.05
CA ASP A 391 4.57 -10.65 -1.21
C ASP A 391 5.00 -12.09 -0.89
N ASN A 392 5.14 -12.37 0.40
CA ASN A 392 5.44 -13.68 0.92
C ASN A 392 4.20 -14.59 0.89
N ASP A 393 4.44 -15.89 1.04
CA ASP A 393 3.36 -16.79 1.44
C ASP A 393 2.99 -16.52 2.91
N THR A 394 2.00 -17.25 3.42
CA THR A 394 1.79 -17.40 4.86
C THR A 394 2.92 -18.24 5.46
N ALA A 395 3.17 -18.15 6.76
CA ALA A 395 4.19 -18.97 7.42
C ALA A 395 3.96 -20.48 7.26
N LEU A 396 2.70 -20.92 7.18
CA LEU A 396 2.38 -22.32 6.90
C LEU A 396 2.62 -22.68 5.43
N GLY A 397 2.22 -21.82 4.49
CA GLY A 397 2.47 -21.99 3.07
C GLY A 397 3.96 -21.97 2.72
N TRP A 398 4.74 -21.08 3.35
CA TRP A 398 6.19 -21.08 3.28
C TRP A 398 6.76 -22.42 3.73
N TYR A 399 6.34 -22.94 4.89
CA TYR A 399 6.85 -24.22 5.40
C TYR A 399 6.57 -25.40 4.43
N ASP A 400 5.40 -25.39 3.79
CA ASP A 400 5.00 -26.42 2.83
C ASP A 400 5.85 -26.39 1.55
N HIS A 401 6.26 -25.19 1.11
CA HIS A 401 6.99 -24.97 -0.14
C HIS A 401 8.51 -24.80 0.04
N ALA A 402 8.99 -24.55 1.26
CA ALA A 402 10.40 -24.38 1.56
C ALA A 402 11.20 -25.64 1.22
N GLY A 403 12.42 -25.43 0.70
CA GLY A 403 13.33 -26.53 0.38
C GLY A 403 13.69 -27.35 1.61
N GLU A 404 14.00 -28.63 1.44
CA GLU A 404 14.26 -29.56 2.56
C GLU A 404 15.37 -29.05 3.50
N ALA A 405 16.46 -28.50 2.95
CA ALA A 405 17.58 -27.97 3.72
C ALA A 405 17.20 -26.73 4.55
N GLU A 406 16.42 -25.83 3.96
CA GLU A 406 15.91 -24.61 4.62
C GLU A 406 14.96 -24.97 5.75
N ARG A 407 13.99 -25.84 5.48
CA ARG A 407 13.05 -26.35 6.48
C ARG A 407 13.77 -27.06 7.63
N ALA A 408 14.70 -27.95 7.33
CA ALA A 408 15.48 -28.65 8.34
C ALA A 408 16.33 -27.68 9.20
N PHE A 409 16.86 -26.61 8.61
CA PHE A 409 17.56 -25.58 9.36
C PHE A 409 16.60 -24.76 10.23
N ALA A 410 15.44 -24.37 9.71
CA ALA A 410 14.41 -23.69 10.47
C ALA A 410 13.95 -24.49 11.69
N GLU A 411 13.67 -25.79 11.53
CA GLU A 411 13.27 -26.64 12.66
C GLU A 411 14.34 -26.70 13.76
N ARG A 412 15.61 -26.85 13.37
CA ARG A 412 16.73 -26.84 14.33
C ARG A 412 16.88 -25.50 15.03
N TYR A 413 16.79 -24.39 14.29
CA TYR A 413 16.95 -23.05 14.83
C TYR A 413 15.81 -22.67 15.78
N LEU A 414 14.58 -23.02 15.40
CA LEU A 414 13.36 -22.72 16.15
C LEU A 414 13.10 -23.71 17.29
N GLY A 415 13.78 -24.87 17.29
CA GLY A 415 13.57 -25.93 18.27
C GLY A 415 12.16 -26.54 18.18
N ALA A 416 11.59 -26.58 16.98
CA ALA A 416 10.23 -27.04 16.72
C ALA A 416 10.19 -27.79 15.40
N SER A 417 9.38 -28.85 15.32
CA SER A 417 9.18 -29.61 14.08
C SER A 417 7.70 -29.72 13.72
N GLY A 418 7.44 -29.79 12.42
CA GLY A 418 6.09 -29.84 11.86
C GLY A 418 5.48 -28.45 11.65
N ARG A 419 4.66 -28.36 10.59
CA ARG A 419 4.07 -27.13 10.02
C ARG A 419 3.53 -26.16 11.07
N GLU A 420 2.63 -26.62 11.94
CA GLU A 420 1.97 -25.78 12.94
C GLU A 420 2.91 -25.34 14.08
N ASN A 421 3.74 -26.25 14.58
CA ASN A 421 4.70 -25.90 15.65
C ASN A 421 5.75 -24.91 15.16
N VAL A 422 6.18 -25.04 13.90
CA VAL A 422 7.12 -24.11 13.27
C VAL A 422 6.49 -22.74 13.07
N ARG A 423 5.23 -22.64 12.60
CA ARG A 423 4.47 -21.37 12.55
C ARG A 423 4.44 -20.67 13.92
N GLN A 424 4.06 -21.40 14.97
CA GLN A 424 4.03 -20.84 16.33
C GLN A 424 5.43 -20.44 16.82
N ALA A 425 6.46 -21.21 16.47
CA ALA A 425 7.84 -20.89 16.80
C ALA A 425 8.36 -19.67 16.02
N LEU A 426 7.93 -19.46 14.78
CA LEU A 426 8.23 -18.26 14.00
C LEU A 426 7.66 -16.99 14.66
N LEU A 427 6.39 -17.04 15.07
CA LEU A 427 5.76 -15.93 15.80
C LEU A 427 6.53 -15.62 17.10
N ARG A 428 6.87 -16.64 17.88
CA ARG A 428 7.71 -16.51 19.09
C ARG A 428 9.11 -15.97 18.79
N CYS A 429 9.73 -16.41 17.71
CA CYS A 429 11.06 -15.98 17.26
C CYS A 429 11.06 -14.48 16.93
N GLY A 430 10.08 -14.01 16.16
CA GLY A 430 9.94 -12.60 15.82
C GLY A 430 9.59 -11.73 17.03
N MET A 431 8.65 -12.19 17.87
CA MET A 431 8.35 -11.53 19.14
C MET A 431 9.59 -11.46 20.06
N GLY A 432 10.39 -12.53 20.12
CA GLY A 432 11.63 -12.59 20.90
C GLY A 432 12.82 -11.82 20.32
N SER A 433 12.74 -11.36 19.07
CA SER A 433 13.85 -10.65 18.41
C SER A 433 14.20 -9.32 19.08
N THR A 434 15.40 -8.79 18.78
CA THR A 434 15.87 -7.49 19.31
C THR A 434 15.24 -6.28 18.62
N ALA A 435 14.51 -6.49 17.52
CA ALA A 435 13.86 -5.45 16.71
C ALA A 435 12.89 -4.58 17.54
N GLU A 436 12.88 -3.28 17.24
CA GLU A 436 11.96 -2.30 17.82
C GLU A 436 10.51 -2.67 17.52
N LEU A 437 10.20 -3.15 16.31
CA LEU A 437 8.85 -3.57 15.97
C LEU A 437 8.87 -5.00 15.43
N PHE A 438 7.91 -5.82 15.87
CA PHE A 438 7.58 -7.08 15.21
C PHE A 438 6.18 -6.98 14.60
N VAL A 439 6.07 -7.28 13.30
CA VAL A 439 4.80 -7.33 12.58
C VAL A 439 4.60 -8.74 12.06
N ALA A 440 3.41 -9.30 12.21
CA ALA A 440 3.06 -10.54 11.53
C ALA A 440 1.83 -10.34 10.65
N GLN A 441 1.72 -11.15 9.60
CA GLN A 441 0.50 -11.17 8.78
C GLN A 441 -0.66 -11.69 9.63
N MET A 442 -1.87 -11.15 9.42
CA MET A 442 -3.06 -11.68 10.11
C MET A 442 -3.25 -13.18 9.82
N GLN A 443 -2.90 -13.62 8.61
CA GLN A 443 -2.97 -15.01 8.16
C GLN A 443 -2.09 -15.95 8.98
N ASP A 444 -0.95 -15.46 9.48
CA ASP A 444 -0.06 -16.25 10.33
C ASP A 444 -0.68 -16.49 11.70
N TYR A 445 -1.42 -15.53 12.26
CA TYR A 445 -2.18 -15.74 13.49
C TYR A 445 -3.40 -16.64 13.29
N LEU A 446 -4.00 -16.58 12.11
CA LEU A 446 -5.16 -17.42 11.73
C LEU A 446 -4.77 -18.84 11.30
N ALA A 447 -3.48 -19.16 11.24
CA ALA A 447 -2.97 -20.46 10.80
C ALA A 447 -3.51 -20.87 9.42
N LEU A 448 -3.50 -19.93 8.47
CA LEU A 448 -3.87 -20.19 7.07
C LEU A 448 -2.64 -20.66 6.27
N GLY A 449 -2.87 -21.51 5.27
CA GLY A 449 -1.88 -21.88 4.27
C GLY A 449 -1.85 -20.90 3.09
N SER A 450 -1.35 -21.35 1.93
CA SER A 450 -1.23 -20.52 0.73
C SER A 450 -2.55 -19.99 0.17
N GLU A 451 -3.69 -20.53 0.59
CA GLU A 451 -5.01 -19.93 0.35
C GLU A 451 -5.17 -18.55 1.00
N GLY A 452 -4.34 -18.22 2.00
CA GLY A 452 -4.24 -16.93 2.66
C GLY A 452 -3.30 -15.92 2.00
N ARG A 453 -2.60 -16.30 0.93
CA ARG A 453 -1.56 -15.46 0.31
C ARG A 453 -2.18 -14.22 -0.35
N ILE A 454 -1.58 -13.04 -0.11
CA ILE A 454 -2.06 -11.77 -0.68
C ILE A 454 -1.58 -11.60 -2.12
N ASN A 455 -0.27 -11.78 -2.35
CA ASN A 455 0.36 -11.57 -3.64
C ASN A 455 1.42 -12.64 -3.93
N VAL A 456 1.50 -13.02 -5.20
CA VAL A 456 2.61 -13.78 -5.77
C VAL A 456 3.34 -12.85 -6.75
N PRO A 457 4.51 -12.31 -6.38
CA PRO A 457 5.32 -11.47 -7.26
C PRO A 457 5.56 -12.15 -8.61
N GLY A 458 5.51 -11.36 -9.69
CA GLY A 458 5.66 -11.86 -11.07
C GLY A 458 4.40 -12.50 -11.67
N VAL A 459 3.33 -12.72 -10.90
CA VAL A 459 2.05 -13.22 -11.40
C VAL A 459 1.07 -12.08 -11.64
N ALA A 460 0.51 -11.98 -12.84
CA ALA A 460 -0.30 -10.82 -13.24
C ALA A 460 -1.75 -10.84 -12.72
N ALA A 461 -2.31 -12.02 -12.41
CA ALA A 461 -3.72 -12.20 -12.07
C ALA A 461 -3.92 -13.07 -10.83
N GLY A 462 -5.03 -12.86 -10.10
CA GLY A 462 -5.40 -13.66 -8.93
C GLY A 462 -4.95 -13.08 -7.58
N ASN A 463 -4.12 -12.04 -7.58
CA ASN A 463 -3.61 -11.37 -6.39
C ASN A 463 -4.59 -10.35 -5.80
N TRP A 464 -4.33 -9.95 -4.55
CA TRP A 464 -5.05 -8.90 -3.83
C TRP A 464 -6.51 -9.24 -3.52
N ARG A 465 -6.85 -10.53 -3.45
CA ARG A 465 -8.25 -11.01 -3.32
C ARG A 465 -8.59 -11.60 -1.98
N TRP A 466 -7.59 -12.00 -1.18
CA TRP A 466 -7.84 -12.67 0.09
C TRP A 466 -8.53 -11.74 1.08
N ARG A 467 -9.49 -12.30 1.82
CA ARG A 467 -10.24 -11.63 2.87
C ARG A 467 -10.30 -12.51 4.10
N MET A 468 -10.21 -11.87 5.26
CA MET A 468 -10.42 -12.50 6.54
C MET A 468 -11.89 -12.93 6.67
N ALA A 469 -12.10 -14.15 7.17
CA ALA A 469 -13.44 -14.66 7.42
C ALA A 469 -14.15 -13.86 8.53
N PRO A 470 -15.48 -13.67 8.45
CA PRO A 470 -16.25 -13.03 9.52
C PRO A 470 -16.04 -13.75 10.87
N GLY A 471 -15.81 -12.98 11.93
CA GLY A 471 -15.58 -13.52 13.27
C GLY A 471 -14.20 -14.14 13.51
N ALA A 472 -13.30 -14.16 12.51
CA ALA A 472 -11.95 -14.71 12.69
C ALA A 472 -11.09 -13.90 13.69
N ALA A 473 -11.29 -12.58 13.74
CA ALA A 473 -10.71 -11.68 14.75
C ALA A 473 -11.47 -11.78 16.10
N ALA A 474 -11.58 -13.00 16.64
CA ALA A 474 -12.33 -13.28 17.87
C ALA A 474 -11.57 -12.91 19.14
N ALA A 475 -12.30 -12.72 20.24
CA ALA A 475 -11.72 -12.42 21.55
C ALA A 475 -10.74 -13.49 22.06
N GLY A 476 -10.96 -14.76 21.75
CA GLY A 476 -10.04 -15.86 22.10
C GLY A 476 -8.67 -15.71 21.43
N LEU A 477 -8.67 -15.39 20.14
CA LEU A 477 -7.43 -15.12 19.39
C LEU A 477 -6.73 -13.86 19.93
N ALA A 478 -7.48 -12.79 20.23
CA ALA A 478 -6.90 -11.58 20.81
C ALA A 478 -6.19 -11.89 22.15
N ALA A 479 -6.77 -12.72 23.01
CA ALA A 479 -6.16 -13.13 24.27
C ALA A 479 -4.89 -13.96 24.07
N GLU A 480 -4.87 -14.87 23.10
CA GLU A 480 -3.68 -15.66 22.75
C GLU A 480 -2.53 -14.75 22.27
N ILE A 481 -2.83 -13.83 21.34
CA ILE A 481 -1.84 -12.88 20.83
C ILE A 481 -1.34 -11.98 21.96
N ARG A 482 -2.23 -11.49 22.82
CA ARG A 482 -1.85 -10.64 23.96
C ARG A 482 -0.90 -11.35 24.91
N ALA A 483 -1.17 -12.61 25.26
CA ALA A 483 -0.28 -13.39 26.10
C ALA A 483 1.13 -13.50 25.49
N LEU A 484 1.21 -13.68 24.17
CA LEU A 484 2.48 -13.70 23.45
C LEU A 484 3.20 -12.33 23.53
N VAL A 485 2.48 -11.24 23.28
CA VAL A 485 3.02 -9.87 23.34
C VAL A 485 3.53 -9.52 24.74
N GLU A 486 2.80 -9.90 25.79
CA GLU A 486 3.17 -9.68 27.19
C GLU A 486 4.42 -10.46 27.58
N VAL A 487 4.50 -11.75 27.20
CA VAL A 487 5.68 -12.60 27.47
C VAL A 487 6.98 -12.00 26.91
N TYR A 488 6.91 -11.34 25.76
CA TYR A 488 8.08 -10.76 25.08
C TYR A 488 8.26 -9.25 25.30
N GLY A 489 7.44 -8.64 26.17
CA GLY A 489 7.52 -7.23 26.54
C GLY A 489 7.35 -6.28 25.34
N ARG A 490 6.28 -6.47 24.57
CA ARG A 490 5.93 -5.66 23.39
C ARG A 490 4.59 -4.93 23.51
N CYS A 491 4.02 -4.90 24.71
CA CYS A 491 2.67 -4.39 25.01
C CYS A 491 2.61 -2.90 25.29
#